data_AF-A0A2S9GLK7-F1
#
_entry.id   AF-A0A2S9GLK7-F1
#
_cell.length_a   1.000
_cell.length_b   1.000
_cell.length_c   1.000
_cell.angle_alpha   90.00
_cell.angle_beta   90.00
_cell.angle_gamma   90.00
#
_symmetry.space_group_name_H-M   'P 1'
#
loop_
_entity.id
_entity.type
_entity.pdbx_description
1 polymer ?
#
loop_
_entity_poly.entity_id
_entity_poly.type
_entity_poly.pdbx_seq_one_letter_code
_entity_poly.pdbx_strand_id
1 'polypeptide(L)'
;MAGIAGNRGQTNYAATKAGMIGLTDALAPEFGEKNVTINAVAPGFIETKMTDAIPLATREVGRRLNSLFQGGQPVDVAEAI
;
A
#
# COMPACT_ATOMS: atom_id res chain seq x y z
N MET A 1 1.69 -3.51 -1.37
CA MET A 1 2.39 -4.82 -1.46
C MET A 1 2.65 -5.48 -0.10
N ALA A 2 3.42 -4.87 0.82
CA ALA A 2 3.93 -5.56 2.02
C ALA A 2 2.86 -6.16 2.96
N GLY A 3 1.68 -5.54 3.10
CA GLY A 3 0.59 -6.08 3.92
C GLY A 3 -0.18 -7.25 3.29
N ILE A 4 -0.09 -7.43 1.97
CA ILE A 4 -0.81 -8.47 1.22
C ILE A 4 0.12 -9.64 0.88
N ALA A 5 1.31 -9.32 0.34
CA ALA A 5 2.27 -10.32 -0.13
C ALA A 5 3.43 -10.58 0.84
N GLY A 6 3.55 -9.77 1.91
CA GLY A 6 4.76 -9.73 2.73
C GLY A 6 5.93 -9.04 2.03
N ASN A 7 6.98 -8.76 2.78
CA ASN A 7 8.27 -8.33 2.23
C ASN A 7 9.40 -8.71 3.19
N ARG A 8 10.52 -9.21 2.67
CA ARG A 8 11.64 -9.68 3.49
C ARG A 8 12.22 -8.49 4.28
N GLY A 9 12.46 -8.69 5.58
CA GLY A 9 12.97 -7.64 6.47
C GLY A 9 11.90 -6.66 6.97
N GLN A 10 10.62 -6.89 6.65
CA GLN A 10 9.51 -6.02 7.02
C GLN A 10 8.43 -6.75 7.85
N THR A 11 8.79 -7.71 8.71
CA THR A 11 7.80 -8.50 9.48
C THR A 11 6.86 -7.61 10.30
N ASN A 12 7.40 -6.60 11.00
CA ASN A 12 6.62 -5.61 11.75
C ASN A 12 5.71 -4.77 10.83
N TYR A 13 6.26 -4.25 9.73
CA TYR A 13 5.52 -3.41 8.80
C TYR A 13 4.43 -4.19 8.07
N ALA A 14 4.73 -5.40 7.60
CA ALA A 14 3.78 -6.31 6.98
C ALA A 14 2.64 -6.67 7.94
N ALA A 15 2.96 -7.00 9.21
CA ALA A 15 1.95 -7.28 10.23
C ALA A 15 0.99 -6.09 10.44
N THR A 16 1.53 -4.87 10.57
CA THR A 16 0.68 -3.67 10.74
C THR A 16 -0.15 -3.37 9.49
N LYS A 17 0.38 -3.55 8.28
CA LYS A 17 -0.37 -3.31 7.02
C LYS A 17 -1.40 -4.40 6.71
N ALA A 18 -1.17 -5.65 7.11
CA ALA A 18 -2.20 -6.68 7.13
C ALA A 18 -3.29 -6.35 8.17
N GLY A 19 -2.89 -5.84 9.34
CA GLY A 19 -3.80 -5.34 10.36
C GLY A 19 -4.72 -4.23 9.88
N MET A 20 -4.26 -3.34 9.00
CA MET A 20 -5.13 -2.30 8.39
C MET A 20 -6.24 -2.89 7.52
N ILE A 21 -5.97 -3.98 6.81
CA ILE A 21 -6.99 -4.69 6.02
C ILE A 21 -8.02 -5.30 6.97
N GLY A 22 -7.56 -6.06 7.98
CA GLY A 22 -8.44 -6.64 8.98
C GLY A 22 -9.25 -5.61 9.76
N LEU A 23 -8.69 -4.44 10.07
CA LEU A 23 -9.40 -3.34 10.72
C LEU A 23 -10.52 -2.80 9.83
N THR A 24 -10.23 -2.61 8.54
CA THR A 24 -11.20 -2.13 7.56
C THR A 24 -12.37 -3.12 7.44
N ASP A 25 -12.06 -4.41 7.28
CA ASP A 25 -13.06 -5.47 7.15
C ASP A 25 -13.90 -5.64 8.42
N ALA A 26 -13.26 -5.59 9.59
CA ALA A 26 -13.93 -5.82 10.88
C ALA A 26 -14.87 -4.67 11.28
N LEU A 27 -14.52 -3.42 10.96
CA LEU A 27 -15.32 -2.24 11.33
C LEU A 27 -16.37 -1.87 10.29
N ALA A 28 -16.27 -2.39 9.05
CA ALA A 28 -17.23 -2.07 7.99
C ALA A 28 -18.70 -2.32 8.37
N PRO A 29 -19.08 -3.43 9.04
CA PRO A 29 -20.47 -3.63 9.49
C PRO A 29 -20.93 -2.59 10.52
N GLU A 30 -20.14 -2.34 11.57
CA GLU A 30 -20.50 -1.39 12.64
C GLU A 30 -20.62 0.05 12.12
N PHE A 31 -19.77 0.43 11.17
CA PHE A 31 -19.85 1.76 10.53
C PHE A 31 -21.04 1.84 9.58
N GLY A 32 -21.36 0.74 8.89
CA GLY A 32 -22.54 0.61 8.04
C GLY A 32 -23.85 0.88 8.80
N GLU A 33 -23.98 0.40 10.04
CA GLU A 33 -25.13 0.70 10.92
C GLU A 33 -25.30 2.20 11.20
N LYS A 34 -24.21 2.97 11.11
CA LYS A 34 -24.16 4.42 11.30
C LYS A 34 -24.18 5.21 9.99
N ASN A 35 -24.44 4.56 8.85
CA ASN A 35 -24.33 5.14 7.50
C ASN A 35 -22.94 5.74 7.20
N VAL A 36 -21.88 5.13 7.71
CA VAL A 36 -20.48 5.51 7.46
C VAL A 36 -19.79 4.38 6.71
N THR A 37 -18.86 4.71 5.80
CA THR A 37 -18.02 3.72 5.12
C THR A 37 -16.59 3.77 5.65
N ILE A 38 -15.89 2.64 5.55
CA ILE A 38 -14.46 2.53 5.81
C ILE A 38 -13.83 1.70 4.70
N ASN A 39 -12.72 2.18 4.18
CA ASN A 39 -11.98 1.55 3.08
C ASN A 39 -10.48 1.76 3.29
N ALA A 40 -9.66 0.95 2.63
CA ALA A 40 -8.21 1.11 2.64
C ALA A 40 -7.63 1.04 1.23
N VAL A 41 -6.72 1.95 0.92
CA VAL A 41 -5.88 1.90 -0.30
C VAL A 41 -4.55 1.26 0.05
N ALA A 42 -4.09 0.32 -0.79
CA ALA A 42 -2.83 -0.40 -0.60
C ALA A 42 -1.85 -0.11 -1.74
N PRO A 43 -1.01 0.95 -1.62
CA PRO A 43 -0.11 1.34 -2.69
C PRO A 43 0.89 0.26 -3.12
N GLY A 44 1.23 0.31 -4.41
CA GLY A 44 2.36 -0.41 -5.02
C GLY A 44 3.68 0.34 -4.82
N PHE A 45 4.51 0.39 -5.86
CA PHE A 45 5.72 1.23 -5.86
C PHE A 45 5.36 2.66 -6.27
N ILE A 46 5.59 3.62 -5.37
CA ILE A 46 5.28 5.05 -5.57
C ILE A 46 6.56 5.87 -5.45
N GLU A 47 6.78 6.81 -6.37
CA GLU A 47 7.92 7.72 -6.36
C GLU A 47 7.79 8.72 -5.20
N THR A 48 8.70 8.62 -4.24
CA THR A 48 8.72 9.43 -3.02
C THR A 48 10.17 9.55 -2.51
N LYS A 49 10.41 10.47 -1.58
CA LYS A 49 11.70 10.57 -0.89
C LYS A 49 12.12 9.26 -0.17
N MET A 50 11.15 8.42 0.22
CA MET A 50 11.44 7.12 0.86
C MET A 50 11.91 6.09 -0.16
N THR A 51 11.27 6.01 -1.32
CA THR A 51 11.67 5.08 -2.39
C THR A 51 12.95 5.53 -3.08
N ASP A 52 13.26 6.83 -3.08
CA ASP A 52 14.54 7.37 -3.54
C ASP A 52 15.75 6.82 -2.77
N ALA A 53 15.58 6.49 -1.49
CA ALA A 53 16.63 5.92 -0.64
C ALA A 53 16.92 4.44 -0.91
N ILE A 54 16.10 3.76 -1.73
CA ILE A 54 16.30 2.37 -2.11
C ILE A 54 17.45 2.29 -3.13
N PRO A 55 18.38 1.32 -3.01
CA PRO A 55 19.46 1.13 -3.98
C PRO A 55 18.95 1.04 -5.43
N LEU A 56 19.61 1.74 -6.35
CA LEU A 56 19.13 1.99 -7.71
C LEU A 56 18.65 0.74 -8.45
N ALA A 57 19.42 -0.36 -8.41
CA ALA A 57 19.06 -1.60 -9.10
C ALA A 57 17.75 -2.20 -8.56
N THR A 58 17.62 -2.31 -7.23
CA THR A 58 16.40 -2.80 -6.58
C THR A 58 15.22 -1.86 -6.83
N ARG A 59 15.47 -0.55 -6.79
CA ARG A 59 14.49 0.49 -7.05
C ARG A 59 13.91 0.39 -8.45
N GLU A 60 14.75 0.27 -9.47
CA GLU A 60 14.32 0.19 -10.87
C GLU A 60 13.56 -1.10 -11.15
N VAL A 61 13.96 -2.23 -10.56
CA VAL A 61 13.19 -3.48 -10.65
C VAL A 61 11.79 -3.28 -10.07
N GLY A 62 11.67 -2.71 -8.86
CA GLY A 62 10.37 -2.42 -8.24
C GLY A 62 9.49 -1.46 -9.07
N ARG A 63 10.11 -0.47 -9.72
CA ARG A 63 9.46 0.49 -10.60
C ARG A 63 8.91 -0.14 -11.89
N ARG A 64 9.51 -1.22 -12.39
CA ARG A 64 9.15 -1.84 -13.68
C ARG A 64 8.30 -3.10 -13.56
N LEU A 65 8.25 -3.75 -12.39
CA LEU A 65 7.46 -4.95 -12.14
C LEU A 65 5.96 -4.65 -11.93
N ASN A 66 5.34 -4.01 -12.91
CA ASN A 66 3.90 -3.82 -13.00
C ASN A 66 3.49 -3.62 -14.47
N SER A 67 2.20 -3.74 -14.77
CA SER A 67 1.69 -3.65 -16.15
C SER A 67 1.87 -2.28 -16.81
N LEU A 68 2.04 -1.21 -16.04
CA LEU A 68 2.26 0.15 -16.54
C LEU A 68 3.75 0.48 -16.73
N PHE A 69 4.63 -0.46 -16.37
CA PHE A 69 6.09 -0.36 -16.46
C PHE A 69 6.66 0.94 -15.88
N GLN A 70 6.04 1.50 -14.84
CA GLN A 70 6.50 2.73 -14.18
C GLN A 70 6.10 2.74 -12.70
N GLY A 71 6.76 3.60 -11.92
CA GLY A 71 6.36 3.90 -10.56
C GLY A 71 5.18 4.87 -10.57
N GLY A 72 4.23 4.68 -9.66
CA GLY A 72 3.14 5.63 -9.48
C GLY A 72 3.62 6.92 -8.81
N GLN A 73 2.79 7.96 -8.85
CA GLN A 73 3.01 9.23 -8.19
C GLN A 73 2.14 9.35 -6.93
N PRO A 74 2.49 10.23 -5.98
CA PRO A 74 1.65 10.47 -4.79
C PRO A 74 0.20 10.86 -5.13
N VAL A 75 -0.01 11.59 -6.24
CA VAL A 75 -1.34 11.98 -6.71
C VAL A 75 -2.18 10.76 -7.12
N ASP A 76 -1.57 9.72 -7.70
CA ASP A 76 -2.30 8.50 -8.10
C ASP A 76 -2.93 7.76 -6.90
N VAL A 77 -2.29 7.87 -5.74
CA VAL A 77 -2.84 7.34 -4.47
C VAL A 77 -3.88 8.28 -3.90
N ALA A 78 -3.66 9.60 -4.01
CA ALA A 78 -4.60 10.60 -3.52
C ALA A 78 -5.94 10.54 -4.25
N GLU A 79 -5.94 10.35 -5.56
CA GLU A 79 -7.16 10.18 -6.37
C GLU A 79 -7.97 8.93 -6.01
N ALA A 80 -7.35 7.95 -5.33
CA ALA A 80 -8.03 6.74 -4.87
C ALA A 80 -8.68 6.89 -3.48
N ILE A 81 -8.41 7.99 -2.76
CA ILE A 81 -8.93 8.28 -1.40
C ILE A 81 -10.04 9.32 -1.51
#